data_AF-A0A950KXL9-F1
#
_entry.id   AF-A0A950KXL9-F1
#
_cell.length_a   1.000
_cell.length_b   1.000
_cell.length_c   1.000
_cell.angle_alpha   90.00
_cell.angle_beta   90.00
_cell.angle_gamma   90.00
#
_symmetry.space_group_name_H-M   'P 1'
#
loop_
_entity.id
_entity.type
_entity.pdbx_description
1 polymer ?
#
loop_
_entity_poly.entity_id
_entity_poly.type
_entity_poly.pdbx_seq_one_letter_code
_entity_poly.pdbx_strand_id
1 'polypeptide(L)'
;ALQEVRPYLESHGGDVELLAIEQDSVRLRLQGSCRGCPSSTMTLKLAIENAIHKAAPEIAEVVAEDGATAAEPGLLQIELAPGMAQAPGAPATSREAPVDGEWMMAGGLPELSGGGLLVKPVGGQPILFLKTAGRVYGYRPACAACGDSLERASLEGGDIRCQSCGHRYDALRAGRCRDSPQLHLEPVPLLVGDDGLVKVALRVVA
;
A
#
# COMPACT_ATOMS: atom_id res chain seq x y z
N ALA A 1 31.51 7.63 -0.28
CA ALA A 1 30.19 7.85 0.33
C ALA A 1 29.05 7.81 -0.69
N LEU A 2 28.62 8.93 -1.28
CA LEU A 2 27.37 8.98 -2.08
C LEU A 2 27.38 8.08 -3.32
N GLN A 3 28.52 7.93 -4.00
CA GLN A 3 28.65 7.00 -5.12
C GLN A 3 28.48 5.52 -4.72
N GLU A 4 28.77 5.15 -3.47
CA GLU A 4 28.64 3.78 -2.98
C GLU A 4 27.19 3.42 -2.65
N VAL A 5 26.36 4.40 -2.27
CA VAL A 5 24.93 4.20 -1.96
C VAL A 5 24.03 4.36 -3.18
N ARG A 6 24.50 5.01 -4.25
CA ARG A 6 23.75 5.20 -5.50
C ARG A 6 23.16 3.91 -6.09
N PRO A 7 23.91 2.80 -6.24
CA PRO A 7 23.33 1.55 -6.75
C PRO A 7 22.16 1.03 -5.91
N TYR A 8 22.22 1.22 -4.59
CA TYR A 8 21.14 0.85 -3.68
C TYR A 8 19.92 1.78 -3.87
N LEU A 9 20.13 3.09 -3.95
CA LEU A 9 19.07 4.06 -4.21
C LEU A 9 18.39 3.85 -5.58
N GLU A 10 19.18 3.59 -6.61
CA GLU A 10 18.70 3.32 -7.97
C GLU A 10 17.86 2.04 -8.03
N SER A 11 18.27 0.99 -7.29
CA SER A 11 17.47 -0.24 -7.16
C SER A 11 16.12 -0.01 -6.47
N HIS A 12 15.99 1.06 -5.68
CA HIS A 12 14.75 1.51 -5.02
C HIS A 12 14.07 2.65 -5.80
N GLY A 13 14.51 2.94 -7.03
CA GLY A 13 13.89 3.89 -7.93
C GLY A 13 14.10 5.35 -7.56
N GLY A 14 15.19 5.71 -6.88
CA GLY A 14 15.56 7.10 -6.63
C GLY A 14 17.05 7.38 -6.66
N ASP A 15 17.43 8.60 -6.30
CA ASP A 15 18.82 9.09 -6.32
C ASP A 15 19.03 10.13 -5.19
N VAL A 16 20.27 10.56 -4.98
CA VAL A 16 20.65 11.59 -4.00
C VAL A 16 21.58 12.62 -4.63
N GLU A 17 21.27 13.89 -4.38
CA GLU A 17 22.05 15.04 -4.78
C GLU A 17 22.63 15.75 -3.55
N LEU A 18 23.91 16.11 -3.60
CA LEU A 18 24.54 16.93 -2.57
C LEU A 18 24.23 18.40 -2.83
N LEU A 19 23.60 19.07 -1.86
CA LEU A 19 23.27 20.49 -1.95
C LEU A 19 24.37 21.38 -1.38
N ALA A 20 24.81 21.08 -0.15
CA ALA A 20 25.83 21.85 0.55
C ALA A 20 26.53 21.01 1.62
N ILE A 21 27.75 21.42 1.98
CA ILE A 21 28.47 20.93 3.16
C ILE A 21 28.81 22.16 4.00
N GLU A 22 28.33 22.22 5.23
CA GLU A 22 28.49 23.35 6.13
C GLU A 22 29.02 22.84 7.48
N GLN A 23 30.29 23.14 7.77
CA GLN A 23 30.99 22.73 8.99
C GLN A 23 30.93 21.21 9.21
N ASP A 24 30.10 20.74 10.14
CA ASP A 24 29.85 19.36 10.52
C ASP A 24 28.50 18.84 9.99
N SER A 25 27.84 19.58 9.10
CA SER A 25 26.55 19.22 8.52
C SER A 25 26.61 19.04 7.00
N VAL A 26 25.87 18.05 6.50
CA VAL A 26 25.72 17.80 5.05
C VAL A 26 24.26 17.93 4.67
N ARG A 27 23.98 18.82 3.70
CA ARG A 27 22.64 19.01 3.13
C ARG A 27 22.50 18.27 1.81
N LEU A 28 21.48 17.43 1.72
CA LEU A 28 21.22 16.55 0.58
C LEU A 28 19.79 16.72 0.08
N ARG A 29 19.56 16.44 -1.20
CA ARG A 29 18.23 16.31 -1.79
C ARG A 29 18.02 14.88 -2.28
N LEU A 30 16.95 14.25 -1.81
CA LEU A 30 16.50 12.96 -2.33
C LEU A 30 15.68 13.16 -3.62
N GLN A 31 15.91 12.31 -4.61
CA GLN A 31 15.25 12.34 -5.92
C GLN A 31 14.51 11.02 -6.20
N GLY A 32 13.58 11.06 -7.16
CA GLY A 32 12.82 9.89 -7.61
C GLY A 32 11.81 9.39 -6.57
N SER A 33 11.65 8.07 -6.48
CA SER A 33 10.69 7.40 -5.59
C SER A 33 11.01 7.60 -4.10
N CYS A 34 12.19 8.13 -3.78
CA CYS A 34 12.62 8.50 -2.43
C CYS A 34 11.97 9.80 -1.93
N ARG A 35 11.35 10.58 -2.81
CA ARG A 35 10.71 11.86 -2.48
C ARG A 35 9.24 11.65 -2.13
N GLY A 36 8.87 11.85 -0.86
CA GLY A 36 7.46 11.93 -0.42
C GLY A 36 6.83 10.64 0.12
N CYS A 37 7.59 9.57 0.36
CA CYS A 37 7.11 8.40 1.10
C CYS A 37 7.71 8.38 2.52
N PRO A 38 6.93 8.74 3.57
CA PRO A 38 7.47 8.88 4.94
C PRO A 38 8.17 7.62 5.47
N SER A 39 7.74 6.44 5.00
CA SER A 39 8.31 5.15 5.41
C SER A 39 9.60 4.79 4.65
N SER A 40 9.75 5.20 3.39
CA SER A 40 10.94 4.91 2.58
C SER A 40 12.05 5.93 2.81
N THR A 41 11.67 7.19 3.08
CA THR A 41 12.62 8.28 3.40
C THR A 41 13.47 7.95 4.63
N MET A 42 12.90 7.33 5.66
CA MET A 42 13.66 6.99 6.88
C MET A 42 14.77 5.96 6.63
N THR A 43 14.44 4.81 6.03
CA THR A 43 15.40 3.73 5.77
C THR A 43 16.51 4.15 4.81
N LEU A 44 16.16 4.94 3.79
CA LEU A 44 17.14 5.43 2.81
C LEU A 44 18.03 6.53 3.40
N LYS A 45 17.46 7.42 4.22
CA LYS A 45 18.23 8.42 4.97
C LYS A 45 19.26 7.75 5.87
N LEU A 46 18.87 6.71 6.60
CA LEU A 46 19.77 5.91 7.43
C LEU A 46 20.92 5.27 6.61
N ALA A 47 20.64 4.74 5.42
CA ALA A 47 21.67 4.16 4.55
C ALA A 47 22.69 5.22 4.09
N ILE A 48 22.22 6.42 3.76
CA ILE A 48 23.04 7.56 3.34
C ILE A 48 23.87 8.10 4.52
N GLU A 49 23.26 8.28 5.69
CA GLU A 49 23.93 8.70 6.94
C GLU A 49 25.07 7.75 7.30
N ASN A 50 24.81 6.44 7.29
CA ASN A 50 25.84 5.44 7.57
C ASN A 50 27.02 5.51 6.57
N ALA A 51 26.72 5.70 5.29
CA ALA A 51 27.77 5.83 4.27
C ALA A 51 28.58 7.12 4.39
N ILE A 52 27.95 8.21 4.85
CA ILE A 52 28.62 9.49 5.11
C ILE A 52 29.48 9.38 6.36
N HIS A 53 28.94 8.91 7.50
CA HIS A 53 29.72 8.72 8.72
C HIS A 53 30.92 7.79 8.53
N LYS A 54 30.80 6.74 7.70
CA LYS A 54 31.92 5.85 7.39
C LYS A 54 33.03 6.55 6.62
N ALA A 55 32.69 7.49 5.74
CA ALA A 55 33.65 8.17 4.87
C ALA A 55 34.16 9.51 5.46
N ALA A 56 33.36 10.16 6.29
CA ALA A 56 33.61 11.45 6.91
C ALA A 56 33.03 11.44 8.34
N PRO A 57 33.72 10.81 9.32
CA PRO A 57 33.26 10.70 10.70
C PRO A 57 33.18 12.05 11.44
N GLU A 58 33.73 13.12 10.88
CA GLU A 58 33.62 14.50 11.37
C GLU A 58 32.26 15.15 11.10
N ILE A 59 31.43 14.57 10.22
CA ILE A 59 30.06 15.02 9.98
C ILE A 59 29.18 14.54 11.13
N ALA A 60 28.58 15.48 11.85
CA ALA A 60 27.68 15.24 12.97
C ALA A 60 26.21 15.17 12.53
N GLU A 61 25.85 15.84 11.43
CA GLU A 61 24.46 15.94 11.00
C GLU A 61 24.29 15.76 9.48
N VAL A 62 23.28 14.98 9.09
CA VAL A 62 22.86 14.84 7.68
C VAL A 62 21.41 15.31 7.54
N VAL A 63 21.22 16.42 6.85
CA VAL A 63 19.91 17.04 6.60
C VAL A 63 19.46 16.71 5.18
N ALA A 64 18.38 15.95 5.07
CA ALA A 64 17.71 15.72 3.79
C ALA A 64 16.63 16.79 3.59
N GLU A 65 16.81 17.67 2.59
CA GLU A 65 15.81 18.65 2.18
C GLU A 65 14.76 17.97 1.28
N ASP A 66 13.75 17.37 1.92
CA ASP A 66 12.48 17.08 1.26
C ASP A 66 11.69 18.38 1.13
N GLY A 67 11.25 18.71 -0.09
CA GLY A 67 10.39 19.86 -0.37
C GLY A 67 8.95 19.72 0.18
N ALA A 68 8.80 19.24 1.41
CA ALA A 68 7.60 19.27 2.20
C ALA A 68 8.01 19.61 3.63
N THR A 69 7.82 20.87 4.01
CA THR A 69 8.03 21.38 5.35
C THR A 69 7.30 20.47 6.34
N ALA A 70 8.05 19.90 7.29
CA ALA A 70 7.47 19.23 8.45
C ALA A 70 6.65 20.26 9.22
N ALA A 71 5.33 20.18 9.10
CA ALA A 71 4.46 20.79 10.09
C ALA A 71 4.54 19.89 11.33
N GLU A 72 5.18 20.40 12.38
CA GLU A 72 5.09 19.86 13.74
C GLU A 72 3.62 19.48 14.02
N PRO A 73 3.30 18.26 14.46
CA PRO A 73 1.93 17.94 14.84
C PRO A 73 1.64 18.67 16.16
N GLY A 74 1.17 19.90 16.04
CA GLY A 74 0.51 20.60 17.13
C GLY A 74 -0.67 19.75 17.59
N LEU A 75 -0.62 19.28 18.83
CA LEU A 75 -1.75 18.72 19.56
C LEU A 75 -2.88 19.76 19.59
N LEU A 76 -3.77 19.71 18.61
CA LEU A 76 -5.02 20.46 18.67
C LEU A 76 -5.99 19.65 19.54
N GLN A 77 -6.12 20.10 20.80
CA GLN A 77 -7.29 19.79 21.60
C GLN A 77 -8.50 20.42 20.90
N ILE A 78 -9.36 19.59 20.31
CA ILE A 78 -10.63 20.06 19.75
C ILE A 78 -11.66 19.93 20.86
N GLU A 79 -12.06 21.07 21.43
CA GLU A 79 -13.35 21.15 22.10
C GLU A 79 -14.44 21.00 21.04
N LEU A 80 -15.23 19.94 21.17
CA LEU A 80 -16.33 19.61 20.28
C LEU A 80 -17.41 20.71 20.36
N ALA A 81 -17.47 21.56 19.34
CA ALA A 81 -18.66 22.37 19.11
C ALA A 81 -19.82 21.44 18.68
N PRO A 82 -21.00 21.51 19.34
CA PRO A 82 -22.10 20.64 18.99
C PRO A 82 -22.68 21.05 17.63
N GLY A 83 -22.57 20.18 16.63
CA GLY A 83 -23.24 20.39 15.34
C GLY A 83 -22.64 19.75 14.08
N MET A 84 -21.47 19.12 14.11
CA MET A 84 -20.85 18.56 12.90
C MET A 84 -21.29 17.11 12.63
N ALA A 85 -22.58 16.94 12.40
CA ALA A 85 -23.10 15.72 11.77
C ALA A 85 -23.22 15.95 10.25
N GLN A 86 -22.47 15.16 9.49
CA GLN A 86 -22.65 14.78 8.07
C GLN A 86 -22.10 15.69 6.94
N ALA A 87 -21.04 15.19 6.28
CA ALA A 87 -20.96 14.99 4.81
C ALA A 87 -19.82 13.98 4.46
N PRO A 88 -20.00 12.96 3.59
CA PRO A 88 -19.03 11.88 3.36
C PRO A 88 -18.22 11.96 2.03
N GLY A 89 -16.94 11.51 2.11
CA GLY A 89 -16.08 10.96 1.03
C GLY A 89 -15.38 11.98 0.12
N ALA A 90 -14.06 12.03 -0.10
CA ALA A 90 -12.87 11.16 0.07
C ALA A 90 -11.61 12.12 0.14
N PRO A 91 -10.30 11.72 0.24
CA PRO A 91 -9.70 10.40 0.01
C PRO A 91 -8.71 9.92 1.11
N ALA A 92 -8.43 8.62 1.13
CA ALA A 92 -7.32 8.05 1.90
C ALA A 92 -6.33 7.41 0.91
N THR A 93 -5.18 8.07 0.74
CA THR A 93 -4.01 7.50 0.07
C THR A 93 -3.46 6.35 0.89
N SER A 94 -3.03 5.31 0.18
CA SER A 94 -2.46 4.05 0.66
C SER A 94 -1.35 4.25 1.71
N ARG A 95 -1.75 4.34 2.97
CA ARG A 95 -0.96 3.95 4.13
C ARG A 95 -1.44 2.55 4.45
N GLU A 96 -0.56 1.57 4.47
CA GLU A 96 -0.88 0.26 5.05
C GLU A 96 -1.56 0.53 6.40
N ALA A 97 -2.86 0.27 6.45
CA ALA A 97 -3.61 0.40 7.67
C ALA A 97 -3.02 -0.65 8.63
N PRO A 98 -2.77 -0.32 9.91
CA PRO A 98 -2.86 -1.35 10.91
C PRO A 98 -4.25 -1.95 10.73
N VAL A 99 -4.33 -3.21 10.30
CA VAL A 99 -5.60 -3.90 10.35
C VAL A 99 -5.91 -4.06 11.83
N ASP A 100 -6.77 -3.22 12.38
CA ASP A 100 -7.61 -3.56 13.54
C ASP A 100 -8.60 -4.67 13.13
N GLY A 101 -8.08 -5.71 12.49
CA GLY A 101 -8.80 -6.75 11.80
C GLY A 101 -8.35 -8.09 12.36
N GLU A 102 -9.32 -8.87 12.79
CA GLU A 102 -9.08 -10.20 13.30
C GLU A 102 -8.72 -11.13 12.13
N TRP A 103 -7.67 -11.93 12.31
CA TRP A 103 -7.28 -12.95 11.35
C TRP A 103 -8.26 -14.11 11.44
N MET A 104 -9.13 -14.21 10.45
CA MET A 104 -10.15 -15.24 10.39
C MET A 104 -9.78 -16.31 9.38
N MET A 105 -10.10 -17.56 9.72
CA MET A 105 -9.80 -18.71 8.88
C MET A 105 -10.78 -18.79 7.71
N ALA A 106 -10.28 -18.62 6.48
CA ALA A 106 -11.04 -18.90 5.26
C ALA A 106 -10.98 -20.40 4.89
N GLY A 107 -10.02 -21.14 5.45
CA GLY A 107 -9.82 -22.57 5.21
C GLY A 107 -9.05 -22.84 3.92
N GLY A 108 -9.07 -24.10 3.45
CA GLY A 108 -8.59 -24.42 2.10
C GLY A 108 -9.51 -23.80 1.05
N LEU A 109 -8.92 -23.37 -0.08
CA LEU A 109 -9.64 -22.89 -1.27
C LEU A 109 -9.47 -23.89 -2.43
N PRO A 110 -9.89 -25.16 -2.28
CA PRO A 110 -9.68 -26.19 -3.30
C PRO A 110 -10.35 -25.85 -4.63
N GLU A 111 -11.44 -25.08 -4.64
CA GLU A 111 -12.14 -24.62 -5.85
C GLU A 111 -11.26 -23.72 -6.72
N LEU A 112 -10.26 -23.06 -6.12
CA LEU A 112 -9.31 -22.22 -6.83
C LEU A 112 -8.06 -22.98 -7.28
N SER A 113 -7.97 -24.30 -7.08
CA SER A 113 -6.76 -25.08 -7.39
C SER A 113 -6.30 -24.92 -8.84
N GLY A 114 -7.25 -24.85 -9.78
CA GLY A 114 -7.01 -24.64 -11.22
C GLY A 114 -6.98 -23.18 -11.67
N GLY A 115 -7.04 -22.22 -10.74
CA GLY A 115 -7.30 -20.81 -11.06
C GLY A 115 -8.78 -20.49 -11.18
N GLY A 116 -9.15 -19.22 -11.04
CA GLY A 116 -10.54 -18.77 -11.13
C GLY A 116 -10.92 -17.75 -10.06
N LEU A 117 -12.23 -17.54 -9.90
CA LEU A 117 -12.86 -16.65 -8.93
C LEU A 117 -13.79 -17.47 -8.03
N LEU A 118 -13.84 -17.11 -6.76
CA LEU A 118 -14.75 -17.70 -5.77
C LEU A 118 -15.17 -16.60 -4.79
N VAL A 119 -16.47 -16.37 -4.64
CA VAL A 119 -16.97 -15.61 -3.48
C VAL A 119 -17.27 -16.58 -2.35
N LYS A 120 -16.67 -16.34 -1.19
CA LYS A 120 -16.87 -17.17 0.01
C LYS A 120 -17.07 -16.28 1.24
N PRO A 121 -18.06 -16.57 2.10
CA PRO A 121 -18.20 -15.87 3.37
C PRO A 121 -17.09 -16.27 4.34
N VAL A 122 -16.46 -15.29 5.00
CA VAL A 122 -15.51 -15.49 6.09
C VAL A 122 -15.89 -14.54 7.23
N GLY A 123 -16.16 -15.08 8.42
CA GLY A 123 -16.69 -14.30 9.55
C GLY A 123 -17.98 -13.54 9.20
N GLY A 124 -18.84 -14.13 8.36
CA GLY A 124 -20.09 -13.50 7.91
C GLY A 124 -19.94 -12.43 6.82
N GLN A 125 -18.71 -12.04 6.44
CA GLN A 125 -18.48 -11.08 5.36
C GLN A 125 -18.14 -11.82 4.05
N PRO A 126 -18.78 -11.49 2.92
CA PRO A 126 -18.45 -12.10 1.64
C PRO A 126 -17.12 -11.56 1.12
N ILE A 127 -16.23 -12.45 0.71
CA ILE A 127 -14.91 -12.12 0.17
C ILE A 127 -14.77 -12.76 -1.20
N LEU A 128 -14.34 -11.97 -2.19
CA LEU A 128 -13.97 -12.46 -3.51
C LEU A 128 -12.52 -12.92 -3.48
N PHE A 129 -12.32 -14.23 -3.53
CA PHE A 129 -11.03 -14.85 -3.72
C PHE A 129 -10.77 -15.12 -5.20
N LEU A 130 -9.51 -15.04 -5.60
CA LEU A 130 -9.08 -15.50 -6.91
C LEU A 130 -7.68 -16.08 -6.85
N LYS A 131 -7.39 -16.98 -7.78
CA LYS A 131 -6.04 -17.50 -7.98
C LYS A 131 -5.61 -17.29 -9.42
N THR A 132 -4.48 -16.60 -9.60
CA THR A 132 -3.85 -16.35 -10.91
C THR A 132 -2.34 -16.32 -10.74
N ALA A 133 -1.60 -16.78 -11.75
CA ALA A 133 -0.13 -16.88 -11.72
C ALA A 133 0.40 -17.57 -10.44
N GLY A 134 -0.31 -18.60 -9.94
CA GLY A 134 0.06 -19.35 -8.74
C GLY A 134 -0.16 -18.63 -7.41
N ARG A 135 -0.70 -17.40 -7.41
CA ARG A 135 -0.93 -16.57 -6.22
C ARG A 135 -2.41 -16.41 -5.93
N VAL A 136 -2.76 -16.33 -4.66
CA VAL A 136 -4.13 -16.09 -4.17
C VAL A 136 -4.28 -14.62 -3.80
N TYR A 137 -5.41 -14.02 -4.20
CA TYR A 137 -5.78 -12.65 -3.86
C TYR A 137 -7.18 -12.62 -3.25
N GLY A 138 -7.46 -11.58 -2.47
CA GLY A 138 -8.74 -11.35 -1.82
C GLY A 138 -9.19 -9.91 -2.03
N TYR A 139 -10.47 -9.72 -2.33
CA TYR A 139 -11.11 -8.42 -2.55
C TYR A 139 -12.51 -8.39 -1.94
N ARG A 140 -13.05 -7.21 -1.68
CA ARG A 140 -14.50 -7.04 -1.48
C ARG A 140 -15.24 -7.36 -2.80
N PRO A 141 -16.36 -8.09 -2.75
CA PRO A 141 -17.06 -8.55 -3.95
C PRO A 141 -17.97 -7.47 -4.56
N ALA A 142 -17.58 -6.20 -4.49
CA ALA A 142 -18.34 -5.07 -5.05
C ALA A 142 -17.52 -4.35 -6.13
N CYS A 143 -18.15 -4.07 -7.26
CA CYS A 143 -17.56 -3.33 -8.36
C CYS A 143 -17.32 -1.87 -7.96
N ALA A 144 -16.08 -1.38 -8.03
CA ALA A 144 -15.78 0.01 -7.66
C ALA A 144 -16.44 1.06 -8.58
N ALA A 145 -16.84 0.68 -9.79
CA ALA A 145 -17.47 1.57 -10.76
C ALA A 145 -19.00 1.66 -10.62
N CYS A 146 -19.69 0.53 -10.41
CA CYS A 146 -21.16 0.49 -10.38
C CYS A 146 -21.78 -0.05 -9.10
N GLY A 147 -20.96 -0.54 -8.15
CA GLY A 147 -21.42 -1.12 -6.88
C GLY A 147 -21.94 -2.56 -6.98
N ASP A 148 -22.19 -3.10 -8.18
CA ASP A 148 -22.73 -4.44 -8.35
C ASP A 148 -21.79 -5.55 -7.86
N SER A 149 -22.40 -6.67 -7.48
CA SER A 149 -21.67 -7.86 -7.04
C SER A 149 -20.75 -8.42 -8.14
N LEU A 150 -19.51 -8.72 -7.76
CA LEU A 150 -18.51 -9.37 -8.61
C LEU A 150 -18.55 -10.90 -8.54
N GLU A 151 -19.55 -11.50 -7.92
CA GLU A 151 -19.70 -12.97 -7.84
C GLU A 151 -19.72 -13.65 -9.22
N ARG A 152 -20.28 -12.97 -10.22
CA ARG A 152 -20.35 -13.46 -11.61
C ARG A 152 -19.26 -12.87 -12.51
N ALA A 153 -18.28 -12.17 -11.95
CA ALA A 153 -17.20 -11.59 -12.74
C ALA A 153 -16.43 -12.68 -13.52
N SER A 154 -15.91 -12.34 -14.69
CA SER A 154 -14.98 -13.22 -15.41
C SER A 154 -13.53 -12.87 -15.07
N LEU A 155 -12.64 -13.87 -15.05
CA LEU A 155 -11.20 -13.70 -14.83
C LEU A 155 -10.43 -14.14 -16.07
N GLU A 156 -9.61 -13.26 -16.61
CA GLU A 156 -8.72 -13.56 -17.74
C GLU A 156 -7.35 -12.93 -17.48
N GLY A 157 -6.28 -13.73 -17.41
CA GLY A 157 -4.92 -13.20 -17.23
C GLY A 157 -4.68 -12.37 -15.96
N GLY A 158 -5.54 -12.48 -14.95
CA GLY A 158 -5.51 -11.63 -13.75
C GLY A 158 -6.38 -10.38 -13.82
N ASP A 159 -7.03 -10.11 -14.95
CA ASP A 159 -8.04 -9.05 -15.08
C ASP A 159 -9.42 -9.60 -14.70
N ILE A 160 -10.03 -9.00 -13.68
CA ILE A 160 -11.40 -9.27 -13.24
C ILE A 160 -12.32 -8.33 -14.02
N ARG A 161 -13.28 -8.86 -14.77
CA ARG A 161 -14.26 -8.04 -15.50
C ARG A 161 -15.63 -8.10 -14.85
N CYS A 162 -16.17 -6.93 -14.49
CA CYS A 162 -17.54 -6.80 -14.02
C CYS A 162 -18.53 -7.10 -15.16
N GLN A 163 -19.49 -7.99 -14.93
CA GLN A 163 -20.49 -8.34 -15.95
C GLN A 163 -21.58 -7.28 -16.13
N SER A 164 -21.85 -6.41 -15.14
CA SER A 164 -22.86 -5.36 -15.29
C SER A 164 -22.36 -4.19 -16.12
N CYS A 165 -21.21 -3.62 -15.77
CA CYS A 165 -20.72 -2.38 -16.38
C CYS A 165 -19.50 -2.58 -17.29
N GLY A 166 -18.96 -3.80 -17.37
CA GLY A 166 -17.84 -4.13 -18.24
C GLY A 166 -16.46 -3.67 -17.76
N HIS A 167 -16.36 -2.89 -16.68
CA HIS A 167 -15.08 -2.41 -16.15
C HIS A 167 -14.17 -3.57 -15.75
N ARG A 168 -12.88 -3.40 -15.99
CA ARG A 168 -11.82 -4.39 -15.72
C ARG A 168 -10.90 -3.92 -14.60
N TYR A 169 -10.48 -4.85 -13.77
CA TYR A 169 -9.64 -4.61 -12.61
C TYR A 169 -8.44 -5.55 -12.61
N ASP A 170 -7.25 -5.00 -12.49
CA ASP A 170 -5.99 -5.74 -12.45
C ASP A 170 -5.77 -6.31 -11.04
N ALA A 171 -6.00 -7.62 -10.86
CA ALA A 171 -5.82 -8.28 -9.57
C ALA A 171 -4.35 -8.31 -9.09
N LEU A 172 -3.38 -8.21 -10.00
CA LEU A 172 -1.95 -8.17 -9.66
C LEU A 172 -1.53 -6.77 -9.17
N ARG A 173 -2.32 -5.74 -9.47
CA ARG A 173 -2.07 -4.34 -9.09
C ARG A 173 -3.14 -3.82 -8.13
N ALA A 174 -3.37 -4.57 -7.06
CA ALA A 174 -4.30 -4.22 -5.97
C ALA A 174 -5.71 -3.86 -6.46
N GLY A 175 -6.19 -4.52 -7.51
CA GLY A 175 -7.53 -4.33 -8.05
C GLY A 175 -7.73 -2.99 -8.76
N ARG A 176 -6.64 -2.32 -9.20
CA ARG A 176 -6.75 -1.05 -9.94
C ARG A 176 -7.56 -1.24 -11.21
N CYS A 177 -8.50 -0.33 -11.44
CA CYS A 177 -9.30 -0.35 -12.65
C CYS A 177 -8.46 0.04 -13.88
N ARG A 178 -8.61 -0.74 -14.96
CA ARG A 178 -7.96 -0.51 -16.27
C ARG A 178 -8.58 0.66 -17.01
N ASP A 179 -9.90 0.81 -16.89
CA ASP A 179 -10.67 1.75 -17.69
C ASP A 179 -10.82 3.12 -16.98
N SER A 180 -10.59 3.17 -15.66
CA SER A 180 -10.64 4.39 -14.85
C SER A 180 -9.60 4.34 -13.71
N PRO A 181 -8.37 4.87 -13.91
CA PRO A 181 -7.25 4.67 -12.99
C PRO A 181 -7.45 5.13 -11.54
N GLN A 182 -8.42 6.00 -11.28
CA GLN A 182 -8.83 6.43 -9.94
C GLN A 182 -9.68 5.41 -9.17
N LEU A 183 -10.26 4.42 -9.85
CA LEU A 183 -11.06 3.37 -9.23
C LEU A 183 -10.19 2.15 -8.93
N HIS A 184 -10.46 1.47 -7.82
CA HIS A 184 -9.86 0.19 -7.49
C HIS A 184 -10.81 -0.64 -6.64
N LEU A 185 -10.71 -1.96 -6.74
CA LEU A 185 -11.37 -2.86 -5.80
C LEU A 185 -10.74 -2.71 -4.41
N GLU A 186 -11.52 -2.90 -3.36
CA GLU A 186 -11.01 -2.89 -1.99
C GLU A 186 -10.30 -4.23 -1.70
N PRO A 187 -8.96 -4.26 -1.53
CA PRO A 187 -8.23 -5.49 -1.25
C PRO A 187 -8.47 -5.96 0.19
N VAL A 188 -8.51 -7.26 0.36
CA VAL A 188 -8.61 -7.93 1.66
C VAL A 188 -7.28 -8.62 1.95
N PRO A 189 -6.53 -8.21 2.99
CA PRO A 189 -5.26 -8.85 3.32
C PRO A 189 -5.45 -10.34 3.62
N LEU A 190 -4.57 -11.16 3.07
CA LEU A 190 -4.59 -12.61 3.27
C LEU A 190 -3.20 -13.17 3.51
N LEU A 191 -3.16 -14.30 4.20
CA LEU A 191 -1.99 -15.14 4.40
C LEU A 191 -2.32 -16.55 3.90
N VAL A 192 -1.41 -17.13 3.14
CA VAL A 192 -1.49 -18.53 2.70
C VAL A 192 -0.44 -19.29 3.50
N GLY A 193 -0.87 -20.25 4.31
CA GLY A 193 0.02 -21.15 5.05
C GLY A 193 0.66 -22.20 4.13
N ASP A 194 1.74 -22.82 4.60
CA ASP A 194 2.45 -23.89 3.88
C ASP A 194 1.57 -25.14 3.64
N ASP A 195 0.53 -25.29 4.46
CA ASP A 195 -0.52 -26.31 4.36
C ASP A 195 -1.63 -25.96 3.35
N GLY A 196 -1.52 -24.80 2.69
CA GLY A 196 -2.52 -24.29 1.75
C GLY A 196 -3.75 -23.67 2.41
N LEU A 197 -3.76 -23.50 3.73
CA LEU A 197 -4.85 -22.82 4.43
C LEU A 197 -4.74 -21.31 4.26
N VAL A 198 -5.87 -20.66 3.98
CA VAL A 198 -5.94 -19.21 3.82
C VAL A 198 -6.55 -18.57 5.05
N LYS A 199 -5.89 -17.53 5.54
CA LYS A 199 -6.40 -16.61 6.57
C LYS A 199 -6.61 -15.24 5.95
N VAL A 200 -7.65 -14.53 6.38
CA VAL A 200 -7.95 -13.16 5.93
C VAL A 200 -8.08 -12.25 7.14
N ALA A 201 -7.57 -11.02 7.03
CA ALA A 201 -7.76 -10.00 8.06
C ALA A 201 -9.03 -9.21 7.75
N LEU A 202 -10.05 -9.33 8.59
CA LEU A 202 -11.30 -8.57 8.44
C LEU A 202 -11.53 -7.69 9.66
N ARG A 203 -12.06 -6.48 9.42
CA ARG A 203 -12.54 -5.62 10.51
C ARG A 203 -13.77 -6.25 11.14
N VAL A 204 -13.70 -6.54 12.43
CA VAL A 204 -14.85 -6.98 13.21
C VAL A 204 -15.74 -5.76 13.41
N VAL A 205 -16.92 -5.78 12.80
CA VAL A 205 -17.97 -4.79 13.10
C VAL A 205 -18.69 -5.34 14.33
N ALA A 206 -18.42 -4.76 15.49
CA ALA A 206 -19.09 -5.09 16.74
C ALA A 206 -20.56 -4.63 16.73
#